data_AF-A0AA96IWW3-F1
#
_entry.id   AF-A0AA96IWW3-F1
#
_cell.length_a   1.000
_cell.length_b   1.000
_cell.length_c   1.000
_cell.angle_alpha   90.00
_cell.angle_beta   90.00
_cell.angle_gamma   90.00
#
_symmetry.space_group_name_H-M   'P 1'
#
loop_
_entity.id
_entity.type
_entity.pdbx_description
1 polymer ?
#
loop_
_entity_poly.entity_id
_entity_poly.type
_entity_poly.pdbx_seq_one_letter_code
_entity_poly.pdbx_strand_id
1 'polypeptide(L)'
;MFEHLYDTADLIQREFDRAAGAYRVLFAQAHEAREFSYDRLPLQFAPFHSTLYKLEQAWTKIGRECMDVVIDLVARALGGGTALELPEAKDLLSDFFDEEQLPVENFSCRAMVDALLALYGHDADALRLQQIADRFVGAFRLRADEVPATRAGAVVLNVSMWLDSIALKFNRRQEYSNHDDLAKAAFAMAEVLGELDADLVPQVASQAAAVERVGRQNQWQPVRDLYGPVGPVAIKAYKGKVEFLVPQATAQRLNVFLSQHATTLVRKVA
;
A
#
# COMPACT_ATOMS: atom_id res chain seq x y z
N MET A 1 -22.22 5.56 6.36
CA MET A 1 -20.94 4.94 5.96
C MET A 1 -19.78 5.48 6.82
N PHE A 2 -19.63 6.79 6.99
CA PHE A 2 -18.54 7.36 7.81
C PHE A 2 -18.76 7.36 9.33
N GLU A 3 -19.93 6.96 9.85
CA GLU A 3 -20.21 6.97 11.29
C GLU A 3 -19.23 6.05 12.06
N HIS A 4 -18.99 4.84 11.56
CA HIS A 4 -17.99 3.91 12.11
C HIS A 4 -16.54 4.47 12.00
N LEU A 5 -16.26 5.28 10.98
CA LEU A 5 -14.94 5.93 10.80
C LEU A 5 -14.71 6.91 11.97
N TYR A 6 -15.70 7.76 12.27
CA TYR A 6 -15.61 8.69 13.40
C TYR A 6 -15.58 7.98 14.76
N ASP A 7 -16.39 6.93 14.96
CA ASP A 7 -16.36 6.14 16.19
C ASP A 7 -14.97 5.53 16.45
N THR A 8 -14.33 5.02 15.39
CA THR A 8 -12.98 4.44 15.48
C THR A 8 -11.93 5.53 15.72
N ALA A 9 -12.04 6.69 15.05
CA ALA A 9 -11.17 7.83 15.29
C ALA A 9 -11.27 8.34 16.74
N ASP A 10 -12.48 8.35 17.33
CA ASP A 10 -12.70 8.73 18.73
C ASP A 10 -12.13 7.72 19.72
N LEU A 11 -12.05 6.43 19.36
CA LEU A 11 -11.35 5.43 20.17
C LEU A 11 -9.84 5.66 20.13
N ILE A 12 -9.27 5.90 18.94
CA ILE A 12 -7.85 6.21 18.77
C ILE A 12 -7.50 7.48 19.55
N GLN A 13 -8.32 8.52 19.45
CA GLN A 13 -8.14 9.77 20.19
C GLN A 13 -8.09 9.53 21.70
N ARG A 14 -8.99 8.71 22.25
CA ARG A 14 -9.01 8.40 23.70
C ARG A 14 -7.72 7.71 24.16
N GLU A 15 -7.17 6.82 23.35
CA GLU A 15 -5.89 6.18 23.65
C GLU A 15 -4.72 7.15 23.54
N PHE A 16 -4.75 8.03 22.52
CA PHE A 16 -3.78 9.10 22.36
C PHE A 16 -3.80 10.09 23.53
N ASP A 17 -4.98 10.55 23.96
CA ASP A 17 -5.16 11.46 25.09
C ASP A 17 -4.67 10.85 26.41
N ARG A 18 -4.87 9.53 26.59
CA ARG A 18 -4.34 8.81 27.75
C ARG A 18 -2.82 8.81 27.75
N ALA A 19 -2.21 8.54 26.59
CA ALA A 19 -0.77 8.62 26.43
C ALA A 19 -0.26 10.06 26.65
N ALA A 20 -0.92 11.06 26.05
CA ALA A 20 -0.58 12.48 26.21
C ALA A 20 -0.61 12.90 27.68
N GLY A 21 -1.61 12.48 28.46
CA GLY A 21 -1.69 12.72 29.89
C GLY A 21 -0.48 12.17 30.65
N ALA A 22 -0.06 10.94 30.36
CA ALA A 22 1.13 10.34 30.96
C ALA A 22 2.43 11.05 30.53
N TYR A 23 2.56 11.38 29.25
CA TYR A 23 3.72 12.08 28.71
C TYR A 23 3.86 13.50 29.26
N ARG A 24 2.77 14.24 29.45
CA ARG A 24 2.80 15.58 30.09
C ARG A 24 3.45 15.53 31.47
N VAL A 25 3.13 14.52 32.28
CA VAL A 25 3.75 14.34 33.61
C VAL A 25 5.25 14.04 33.48
N LEU A 26 5.63 13.15 32.56
CA LEU A 26 7.04 12.79 32.33
C LEU A 26 7.85 13.95 31.78
N PHE A 27 7.28 14.75 30.87
CA PHE A 27 7.89 15.96 30.34
C PHE A 27 8.11 16.99 31.44
N ALA A 28 7.09 17.25 32.29
CA ALA A 28 7.23 18.16 33.42
C ALA A 28 8.38 17.74 34.36
N GLN A 29 8.46 16.45 34.70
CA GLN A 29 9.55 15.91 35.53
C GLN A 29 10.92 16.00 34.86
N ALA A 30 11.00 15.78 33.54
CA ALA A 30 12.25 15.87 32.79
C ALA A 30 12.72 17.32 32.61
N HIS A 31 11.80 18.26 32.39
CA HIS A 31 12.11 19.69 32.36
C HIS A 31 12.58 20.19 33.73
N GLU A 32 11.87 19.85 34.80
CA GLU A 32 12.27 20.20 36.17
C GLU A 32 13.64 19.61 36.52
N ALA A 33 13.90 18.35 36.15
CA ALA A 33 15.21 17.73 36.33
C ALA A 33 16.34 18.50 35.62
N ARG A 34 16.10 19.04 34.42
CA ARG A 34 17.09 19.80 33.64
C ARG A 34 17.48 21.15 34.26
N GLU A 35 16.67 21.70 35.17
CA GLU A 35 17.01 22.93 35.88
C GLU A 35 18.15 22.73 36.89
N PHE A 36 18.40 21.48 37.30
CA PHE A 36 19.47 21.14 38.23
C PHE A 36 20.76 20.74 37.50
N SER A 37 21.90 21.22 38.01
CA SER A 37 23.21 20.62 37.70
C SER A 37 23.23 19.18 38.19
N TYR A 38 23.87 18.27 37.44
CA TYR A 38 23.91 16.83 37.77
C TYR A 38 24.35 16.55 39.22
N ASP A 39 25.34 17.29 39.74
CA ASP A 39 25.88 17.12 41.09
C ASP A 39 24.94 17.59 42.23
N ARG A 40 23.84 18.29 41.89
CA ARG A 40 22.85 18.84 42.84
C ARG A 40 21.44 18.36 42.55
N LEU A 41 21.30 17.34 41.70
CA LEU A 41 20.02 16.81 41.30
C LEU A 41 19.39 16.01 42.46
N PRO A 42 18.15 16.33 42.88
CA PRO A 42 17.45 15.51 43.85
C PRO A 42 17.29 14.07 43.35
N LEU A 43 17.42 13.09 44.25
CA LEU A 43 17.40 11.66 43.87
C LEU A 43 16.11 11.26 43.14
N GLN A 44 14.98 11.90 43.46
CA GLN A 44 13.72 11.64 42.75
C GLN A 44 13.73 12.05 41.27
N PHE A 45 14.61 12.98 40.88
CA PHE A 45 14.74 13.49 39.51
C PHE A 45 15.90 12.85 38.72
N ALA A 46 16.77 12.08 39.39
CA ALA A 46 17.88 11.35 38.77
C ALA A 46 17.49 10.53 37.53
N PRO A 47 16.34 9.82 37.52
CA PRO A 47 15.92 9.08 36.34
C PRO A 47 15.55 9.95 35.12
N PHE A 48 15.28 11.24 35.31
CA PHE A 48 14.69 12.10 34.27
C PHE A 48 15.66 13.12 33.65
N HIS A 49 16.84 13.34 34.25
CA HIS A 49 17.80 14.36 33.84
C HIS A 49 18.28 14.22 32.38
N SER A 50 18.39 12.98 31.91
CA SER A 50 18.88 12.63 30.56
C SER A 50 17.81 12.03 29.66
N THR A 51 16.54 12.01 30.08
CA THR A 51 15.48 11.31 29.34
C THR A 51 14.67 12.20 28.42
N LEU A 52 14.75 13.54 28.54
CA LEU A 52 13.90 14.44 27.75
C LEU A 52 13.96 14.12 26.24
N TYR A 53 15.15 14.00 25.67
CA TYR A 53 15.32 13.66 24.26
C TYR A 53 14.71 12.29 23.89
N LYS A 54 14.80 11.30 24.79
CA LYS A 54 14.18 9.99 24.57
C LYS A 54 12.67 10.06 24.65
N LEU A 55 12.13 10.93 25.53
CA LEU A 55 10.70 11.18 25.65
C LEU A 55 10.17 11.89 24.41
N GLU A 56 10.86 12.91 23.90
CA GLU A 56 10.54 13.61 22.65
C GLU A 56 10.49 12.64 21.46
N GLN A 57 11.51 11.79 21.31
CA GLN A 57 11.53 10.77 20.25
C GLN A 57 10.38 9.77 20.37
N ALA A 58 10.12 9.27 21.58
CA ALA A 58 9.04 8.32 21.81
C ALA A 58 7.66 8.96 21.59
N TRP A 59 7.49 10.21 21.99
CA TRP A 59 6.25 10.96 21.80
C TRP A 59 5.98 11.28 20.33
N THR A 60 7.01 11.72 19.60
CA THR A 60 6.98 11.89 18.14
C THR A 60 6.56 10.61 17.45
N LYS A 61 7.13 9.47 17.87
CA LYS A 61 6.81 8.15 17.30
C LYS A 61 5.34 7.78 17.54
N ILE A 62 4.82 7.97 18.75
CA ILE A 62 3.41 7.69 19.07
C ILE A 62 2.48 8.56 18.21
N GLY A 63 2.79 9.85 18.05
CA GLY A 63 2.04 10.74 17.17
C GLY A 63 2.02 10.25 15.73
N ARG A 64 3.18 9.86 15.19
CA ARG A 64 3.29 9.36 13.81
C ARG A 64 2.54 8.05 13.61
N GLU A 65 2.64 7.11 14.55
CA GLU A 65 1.87 5.86 14.51
C GLU A 65 0.36 6.13 14.57
N CYS A 66 -0.08 7.08 15.39
CA CYS A 66 -1.48 7.51 15.45
C CYS A 66 -1.94 8.08 14.10
N MET A 67 -1.14 8.95 13.50
CA MET A 67 -1.38 9.53 12.17
C MET A 67 -1.50 8.42 11.10
N ASP A 68 -0.54 7.50 11.05
CA ASP A 68 -0.54 6.40 10.07
C ASP A 68 -1.81 5.52 10.20
N VAL A 69 -2.27 5.26 11.42
CA VAL A 69 -3.52 4.51 11.67
C VAL A 69 -4.74 5.28 11.16
N VAL A 70 -4.81 6.59 11.38
CA VAL A 70 -5.93 7.42 10.88
C VAL A 70 -5.91 7.49 9.34
N ILE A 71 -4.73 7.61 8.72
CA ILE A 71 -4.59 7.58 7.26
C ILE A 71 -5.10 6.24 6.70
N ASP A 72 -4.65 5.11 7.25
CA ASP A 72 -5.11 3.77 6.82
C ASP A 72 -6.63 3.60 7.02
N LEU A 73 -7.17 4.14 8.11
CA LEU A 73 -8.61 4.09 8.38
C LEU A 73 -9.42 4.88 7.32
N VAL A 74 -9.00 6.10 6.99
CA VAL A 74 -9.65 6.90 5.94
C VAL A 74 -9.46 6.28 4.56
N ALA A 75 -8.25 5.81 4.25
CA ALA A 75 -7.95 5.10 3.01
C ALA A 75 -8.88 3.91 2.77
N ARG A 76 -9.12 3.08 3.80
CA ARG A 76 -10.07 1.96 3.72
C ARG A 76 -11.51 2.39 3.54
N ALA A 77 -11.92 3.46 4.24
CA ALA A 77 -13.26 4.00 4.13
C ALA A 77 -13.55 4.56 2.73
N LEU A 78 -12.57 5.23 2.12
CA LEU A 78 -12.66 5.77 0.76
C LEU A 78 -12.48 4.69 -0.32
N GLY A 79 -11.61 3.70 -0.08
CA GLY A 79 -11.24 2.67 -1.05
C GLY A 79 -12.25 1.53 -1.21
N GLY A 80 -13.30 1.46 -0.40
CA GLY A 80 -14.39 0.47 -0.56
C GLY A 80 -13.95 -1.00 -0.45
N GLY A 81 -12.83 -1.27 0.23
CA GLY A 81 -12.22 -2.61 0.33
C GLY A 81 -10.99 -2.82 -0.54
N THR A 82 -10.65 -1.88 -1.42
CA THR A 82 -9.34 -1.81 -2.11
C THR A 82 -8.35 -0.99 -1.28
N ALA A 83 -7.08 -1.38 -1.28
CA ALA A 83 -6.02 -0.56 -0.69
C ALA A 83 -5.86 0.72 -1.51
N LEU A 84 -6.36 1.84 -0.97
CA LEU A 84 -6.20 3.18 -1.52
C LEU A 84 -4.99 3.83 -0.85
N GLU A 85 -4.01 4.27 -1.63
CA GLU A 85 -2.90 5.07 -1.12
C GLU A 85 -3.30 6.56 -1.13
N LEU A 86 -2.91 7.32 -0.09
CA LEU A 86 -3.18 8.75 0.03
C LEU A 86 -1.84 9.51 -0.03
N PRO A 87 -1.30 9.81 -1.22
CA PRO A 87 0.10 10.23 -1.39
C PRO A 87 0.46 11.55 -0.68
N GLU A 88 -0.47 12.51 -0.63
CA GLU A 88 -0.30 13.82 0.01
C GLU A 88 -0.76 13.82 1.47
N ALA A 89 -1.20 12.68 2.02
CA ALA A 89 -1.66 12.61 3.40
C ALA A 89 -0.55 12.95 4.41
N LYS A 90 0.71 12.74 4.03
CA LYS A 90 1.88 13.11 4.85
C LYS A 90 2.17 14.61 4.82
N ASP A 91 1.66 15.35 3.85
CA ASP A 91 1.85 16.80 3.80
C ASP A 91 1.02 17.51 4.89
N LEU A 92 0.00 16.82 5.42
CA LEU A 92 -0.75 17.25 6.60
C LEU A 92 0.09 17.21 7.89
N LEU A 93 1.33 16.69 7.87
CA LEU A 93 2.20 16.63 9.05
C LEU A 93 2.35 17.99 9.74
N SER A 94 2.44 19.09 8.99
CA SER A 94 2.59 20.44 9.56
C SER A 94 1.36 20.93 10.34
N ASP A 95 0.20 20.35 10.11
CA ASP A 95 -1.05 20.75 10.77
C ASP A 95 -1.23 20.04 12.12
N PHE A 96 -0.54 18.91 12.31
CA PHE A 96 -0.68 18.04 13.47
C PHE A 96 0.60 17.91 14.31
N PHE A 97 1.72 18.42 13.81
CA PHE A 97 3.01 18.45 14.49
C PHE A 97 3.59 19.86 14.48
N ASP A 98 4.23 20.26 15.58
CA ASP A 98 4.92 21.54 15.71
C ASP A 98 6.30 21.55 15.01
N GLU A 99 7.03 22.66 15.14
CA GLU A 99 8.37 22.82 14.54
C GLU A 99 9.40 21.80 15.07
N GLU A 100 9.20 21.29 16.28
CA GLU A 100 10.03 20.26 16.91
C GLU A 100 9.59 18.84 16.52
N GLN A 101 8.57 18.72 15.65
CA GLN A 101 7.91 17.49 15.26
C GLN A 101 7.24 16.75 16.42
N LEU A 102 6.86 17.48 17.47
CA LEU A 102 6.00 16.95 18.53
C LEU A 102 4.54 17.12 18.12
N PRO A 103 3.65 16.18 18.48
CA PRO A 103 2.22 16.37 18.30
C PRO A 103 1.75 17.68 18.94
N VAL A 104 1.00 18.49 18.19
CA VAL A 104 0.45 19.76 18.70
C VAL A 104 -0.47 19.53 19.90
N GLU A 105 -0.59 20.53 20.77
CA GLU A 105 -1.37 20.42 22.02
C GLU A 105 -2.83 19.97 21.80
N ASN A 106 -3.42 20.38 20.67
CA ASN A 106 -4.79 20.07 20.26
C ASN A 106 -4.85 18.99 19.16
N PHE A 107 -3.90 18.05 19.14
CA PHE A 107 -3.91 16.94 18.18
C PHE A 107 -5.27 16.23 18.21
N SER A 108 -5.90 16.13 17.04
CA SER A 108 -7.24 15.56 16.90
C SER A 108 -7.30 14.61 15.72
N CYS A 109 -7.53 13.32 16.01
CA CYS A 109 -7.81 12.28 15.03
C CYS A 109 -9.03 12.64 14.18
N ARG A 110 -10.03 13.29 14.78
CA ARG A 110 -11.24 13.73 14.08
C ARG A 110 -10.97 14.86 13.10
N ALA A 111 -10.23 15.88 13.53
CA ALA A 111 -9.82 16.95 12.61
C ALA A 111 -8.96 16.42 11.45
N MET A 112 -8.14 15.40 11.72
CA MET A 112 -7.37 14.72 10.69
C MET A 112 -8.24 13.93 9.72
N VAL A 113 -9.26 13.22 10.20
CA VAL A 113 -10.28 12.59 9.34
C VAL A 113 -10.95 13.63 8.46
N ASP A 114 -11.38 14.76 9.03
CA ASP A 114 -12.05 15.83 8.28
C ASP A 114 -11.12 16.43 7.20
N ALA A 115 -9.85 16.65 7.52
CA ALA A 115 -8.85 17.13 6.57
C ALA A 115 -8.62 16.15 5.42
N LEU A 116 -8.50 14.85 5.71
CA LEU A 116 -8.32 13.82 4.69
C LEU A 116 -9.57 13.64 3.83
N LEU A 117 -10.76 13.69 4.41
CA LEU A 117 -12.02 13.63 3.65
C LEU A 117 -12.22 14.88 2.79
N ALA A 118 -11.78 16.05 3.24
CA ALA A 118 -11.81 17.26 2.44
C ALA A 118 -10.84 17.20 1.24
N LEU A 119 -9.65 16.63 1.44
CA LEU A 119 -8.66 16.45 0.37
C LEU A 119 -9.09 15.41 -0.66
N TYR A 120 -9.54 14.23 -0.19
CA TYR A 120 -9.69 13.05 -1.06
C TYR A 120 -11.14 12.64 -1.29
N GLY A 121 -12.10 13.12 -0.49
CA GLY A 121 -13.46 12.59 -0.51
C GLY A 121 -14.18 12.77 -1.85
N HIS A 122 -13.91 13.85 -2.58
CA HIS A 122 -14.54 14.09 -3.89
C HIS A 122 -13.95 13.23 -5.01
N ASP A 123 -12.62 13.07 -5.01
CA ASP A 123 -11.87 12.42 -6.08
C ASP A 123 -11.43 10.98 -5.73
N ALA A 124 -11.89 10.43 -4.60
CA ALA A 124 -11.49 9.12 -4.11
C ALA A 124 -11.65 8.01 -5.14
N ASP A 125 -12.78 7.99 -5.86
CA ASP A 125 -13.02 7.00 -6.91
C ASP A 125 -12.07 7.16 -8.09
N ALA A 126 -11.80 8.40 -8.52
CA ALA A 126 -10.88 8.66 -9.62
C ALA A 126 -9.45 8.24 -9.23
N LEU A 127 -9.02 8.58 -8.02
CA LEU A 127 -7.72 8.18 -7.47
C LEU A 127 -7.61 6.65 -7.34
N ARG A 128 -8.67 5.99 -6.87
CA ARG A 128 -8.75 4.53 -6.76
C ARG A 128 -8.56 3.86 -8.13
N LEU A 129 -9.31 4.31 -9.14
CA LEU A 129 -9.23 3.78 -10.51
C LEU A 129 -7.84 4.02 -11.13
N GLN A 130 -7.27 5.21 -10.91
CA GLN A 130 -5.91 5.55 -11.33
C GLN A 130 -4.88 4.60 -10.72
N GLN A 131 -4.95 4.35 -9.41
CA GLN A 131 -4.01 3.46 -8.73
C GLN A 131 -4.15 2.00 -9.18
N ILE A 132 -5.38 1.52 -9.38
CA ILE A 132 -5.62 0.19 -9.96
C ILE A 132 -4.97 0.08 -11.35
N ALA A 133 -5.15 1.10 -12.19
CA ALA A 133 -4.56 1.14 -13.52
C ALA A 133 -3.02 1.19 -13.48
N ASP A 134 -2.44 2.04 -12.63
CA ASP A 134 -1.00 2.18 -12.49
C ASP A 134 -0.34 0.92 -11.91
N ARG A 135 -0.98 0.23 -10.94
CA ARG A 135 -0.53 -1.08 -10.45
C ARG A 135 -0.50 -2.12 -11.57
N PHE A 136 -1.53 -2.15 -12.41
CA PHE A 136 -1.58 -3.05 -13.57
C PHE A 136 -0.46 -2.76 -14.57
N VAL A 137 -0.26 -1.48 -14.93
CA VAL A 137 0.83 -1.08 -15.83
C VAL A 137 2.19 -1.45 -15.26
N GLY A 138 2.42 -1.21 -13.96
CA GLY A 138 3.64 -1.57 -13.27
C GLY A 138 3.89 -3.09 -13.24
N ALA A 139 2.87 -3.88 -12.94
CA ALA A 139 2.97 -5.34 -12.84
C ALA A 139 3.33 -6.00 -14.18
N PHE A 140 2.79 -5.49 -15.29
CA PHE A 140 3.07 -6.00 -16.64
C PHE A 140 4.12 -5.17 -17.41
N ARG A 141 4.66 -4.12 -16.80
CA ARG A 141 5.65 -3.19 -17.37
C ARG A 141 5.23 -2.64 -18.74
N LEU A 142 3.95 -2.31 -18.88
CA LEU A 142 3.38 -1.87 -20.16
C LEU A 142 3.94 -0.52 -20.58
N ARG A 143 4.08 -0.33 -21.89
CA ARG A 143 4.54 0.92 -22.50
C ARG A 143 3.56 1.35 -23.58
N ALA A 144 3.36 2.66 -23.71
CA ALA A 144 2.39 3.23 -24.64
C ALA A 144 2.76 3.01 -26.12
N ASP A 145 4.04 2.82 -26.42
CA ASP A 145 4.58 2.63 -27.78
C ASP A 145 4.78 1.16 -28.16
N GLU A 146 4.53 0.22 -27.25
CA GLU A 146 4.73 -1.20 -27.48
C GLU A 146 3.48 -1.85 -28.10
N VAL A 147 3.66 -2.51 -29.25
CA VAL A 147 2.57 -3.26 -29.88
C VAL A 147 2.39 -4.60 -29.15
N PRO A 148 1.21 -4.89 -28.58
CA PRO A 148 0.99 -6.10 -27.82
C PRO A 148 1.06 -7.34 -28.73
N ALA A 149 1.75 -8.38 -28.27
CA ALA A 149 1.79 -9.65 -28.97
C ALA A 149 0.41 -10.34 -28.92
N THR A 150 -0.07 -10.83 -30.06
CA THR A 150 -1.34 -11.57 -30.17
C THR A 150 -1.09 -13.02 -30.57
N ARG A 151 -1.79 -13.97 -29.93
CA ARG A 151 -1.75 -15.39 -30.26
C ARG A 151 -3.13 -16.01 -30.13
N ALA A 152 -3.62 -16.65 -31.20
CA ALA A 152 -4.86 -17.44 -31.21
C ALA A 152 -6.08 -16.72 -30.57
N GLY A 153 -6.31 -15.46 -30.92
CA GLY A 153 -7.44 -14.67 -30.40
C GLY A 153 -7.25 -14.10 -28.99
N ALA A 154 -6.04 -14.17 -28.44
CA ALA A 154 -5.67 -13.57 -27.16
C ALA A 154 -4.51 -12.58 -27.31
N VAL A 155 -4.53 -11.53 -26.49
CA VAL A 155 -3.38 -10.66 -26.23
C VAL A 155 -2.51 -11.32 -25.16
N VAL A 156 -1.21 -11.34 -25.37
CA VAL A 156 -0.24 -11.96 -24.47
C VAL A 156 0.44 -10.89 -23.64
N LEU A 157 0.22 -10.90 -22.32
CA LEU A 157 1.00 -10.09 -21.38
C LEU A 157 2.07 -10.99 -20.75
N ASN A 158 3.32 -10.54 -20.77
CA ASN A 158 4.45 -11.32 -20.25
C ASN A 158 4.90 -10.77 -18.91
N VAL A 159 5.06 -11.66 -17.92
CA VAL A 159 5.82 -11.37 -16.69
C VAL A 159 7.14 -12.12 -16.78
N SER A 160 8.25 -11.39 -16.78
CA SER A 160 9.58 -12.01 -16.80
C SER A 160 9.82 -12.75 -15.48
N MET A 161 10.02 -14.07 -15.56
CA MET A 161 10.31 -14.91 -14.41
C MET A 161 11.54 -15.74 -14.70
N TRP A 162 12.62 -15.51 -13.98
CA TRP A 162 13.81 -16.36 -14.08
C TRP A 162 13.64 -17.54 -13.14
N LEU A 163 13.02 -18.62 -13.63
CA LEU A 163 12.87 -19.85 -12.87
C LEU A 163 14.09 -20.74 -13.13
N ASP A 164 15.01 -20.73 -12.17
CA ASP A 164 16.16 -21.64 -12.07
C ASP A 164 17.03 -21.69 -13.35
N SER A 165 17.70 -20.57 -13.67
CA SER A 165 18.97 -20.71 -14.38
C SER A 165 20.01 -21.10 -13.34
N ILE A 166 20.41 -22.37 -13.31
CA ILE A 166 21.72 -22.73 -12.78
C ILE A 166 22.70 -21.94 -13.64
N ALA A 167 23.22 -20.83 -13.11
CA ALA A 167 24.42 -20.25 -13.68
C ALA A 167 25.50 -21.31 -13.48
N LEU A 168 25.74 -22.13 -14.50
CA LEU A 168 26.70 -23.24 -14.52
C LEU A 168 28.08 -22.83 -13.98
N LYS A 169 28.39 -21.53 -14.02
CA LYS A 169 29.62 -20.91 -13.53
C LYS A 169 29.72 -20.77 -11.99
N PHE A 170 28.61 -20.75 -11.26
CA PHE A 170 28.60 -20.39 -9.83
C PHE A 170 28.03 -21.45 -8.88
N ASN A 171 27.45 -22.54 -9.40
CA ASN A 171 26.86 -23.64 -8.60
C ASN A 171 26.00 -23.15 -7.40
N ARG A 172 25.36 -21.99 -7.57
CA ARG A 172 24.46 -21.36 -6.62
C ARG A 172 23.14 -21.16 -7.34
N ARG A 173 22.05 -21.55 -6.68
CA ARG A 173 20.70 -21.19 -7.10
C ARG A 173 20.65 -19.67 -7.13
N GLN A 174 20.35 -19.05 -8.27
CA GLN A 174 20.04 -17.63 -8.25
C GLN A 174 18.67 -17.49 -7.59
N GLU A 175 18.69 -17.19 -6.29
CA GLU A 175 17.53 -16.77 -5.51
C GLU A 175 17.11 -15.35 -5.94
N TYR A 176 16.79 -15.15 -7.22
CA TYR A 176 16.02 -13.98 -7.63
C TYR A 176 14.56 -14.42 -7.71
N SER A 177 13.91 -14.31 -6.55
CA SER A 177 12.50 -14.60 -6.30
C SER A 177 11.61 -13.62 -7.09
N ASN A 178 11.36 -13.89 -8.37
CA ASN A 178 10.30 -13.21 -9.15
C ASN A 178 8.91 -13.82 -8.87
N HIS A 179 8.75 -14.58 -7.79
CA HIS A 179 7.48 -15.17 -7.36
C HIS A 179 6.48 -14.08 -6.96
N ASP A 180 6.98 -13.03 -6.31
CA ASP A 180 6.19 -11.86 -5.92
C ASP A 180 5.65 -11.13 -7.15
N ASP A 181 6.38 -11.13 -8.27
CA ASP A 181 5.93 -10.49 -9.51
C ASP A 181 4.73 -11.23 -10.13
N LEU A 182 4.72 -12.57 -10.08
CA LEU A 182 3.57 -13.36 -10.54
C LEU A 182 2.34 -13.12 -9.66
N ALA A 183 2.51 -13.14 -8.33
CA ALA A 183 1.43 -12.85 -7.41
C ALA A 183 0.89 -11.43 -7.62
N LYS A 184 1.78 -10.42 -7.68
CA LYS A 184 1.42 -9.02 -7.98
C LYS A 184 0.67 -8.89 -9.30
N ALA A 185 1.13 -9.55 -10.36
CA ALA A 185 0.45 -9.53 -11.66
C ALA A 185 -0.93 -10.20 -11.62
N ALA A 186 -1.07 -11.31 -10.88
CA ALA A 186 -2.35 -11.98 -10.70
C ALA A 186 -3.35 -11.11 -9.92
N PHE A 187 -2.90 -10.46 -8.85
CA PHE A 187 -3.73 -9.53 -8.07
C PHE A 187 -4.10 -8.29 -8.89
N ALA A 188 -3.14 -7.64 -9.57
CA ALA A 188 -3.43 -6.48 -10.41
C ALA A 188 -4.41 -6.82 -11.55
N MET A 189 -4.28 -8.01 -12.15
CA MET A 189 -5.24 -8.50 -13.14
C MET A 189 -6.64 -8.68 -12.53
N ALA A 190 -6.74 -9.27 -11.34
CA ALA A 190 -8.02 -9.44 -10.66
C ALA A 190 -8.67 -8.11 -10.28
N GLU A 191 -7.91 -7.12 -9.81
CA GLU A 191 -8.43 -5.77 -9.51
C GLU A 191 -9.06 -5.14 -10.74
N VAL A 192 -8.33 -5.07 -11.87
CA VAL A 192 -8.88 -4.46 -13.09
C VAL A 192 -10.07 -5.26 -13.64
N LEU A 193 -10.02 -6.60 -13.61
CA LEU A 193 -11.15 -7.41 -14.05
C LEU A 193 -12.40 -7.19 -13.19
N GLY A 194 -12.22 -6.98 -11.88
CA GLY A 194 -13.31 -6.63 -10.98
C GLY A 194 -13.93 -5.27 -11.30
N GLU A 195 -13.12 -4.28 -11.69
CA GLU A 195 -13.64 -2.97 -12.16
C GLU A 195 -14.36 -3.06 -13.50
N LEU A 196 -13.90 -3.94 -14.39
CA LEU A 196 -14.58 -4.17 -15.66
C LEU A 196 -15.89 -4.92 -15.46
N ASP A 197 -15.95 -5.87 -14.53
CA ASP A 197 -17.10 -6.75 -14.34
C ASP A 197 -17.29 -7.09 -12.87
N ALA A 198 -18.23 -6.37 -12.23
CA ALA A 198 -18.51 -6.50 -10.80
C ALA A 198 -18.96 -7.93 -10.42
N ASP A 199 -19.60 -8.66 -11.33
CA ASP A 199 -20.07 -10.03 -11.10
C ASP A 199 -18.89 -11.02 -10.96
N LEU A 200 -17.71 -10.66 -11.49
CA LEU A 200 -16.51 -11.47 -11.41
C LEU A 200 -15.69 -11.24 -10.13
N VAL A 201 -15.93 -10.16 -9.39
CA VAL A 201 -15.08 -9.71 -8.26
C VAL A 201 -14.75 -10.84 -7.26
N PRO A 202 -15.73 -11.59 -6.69
CA PRO A 202 -15.41 -12.64 -5.71
C PRO A 202 -14.60 -13.79 -6.34
N GLN A 203 -14.88 -14.10 -7.60
CA GLN A 203 -14.22 -15.18 -8.33
C GLN A 203 -12.77 -14.84 -8.66
N VAL A 204 -12.51 -13.65 -9.24
CA VAL A 204 -11.17 -13.25 -9.67
C VAL A 204 -10.24 -13.01 -8.47
N ALA A 205 -10.76 -12.47 -7.38
CA ALA A 205 -10.00 -12.31 -6.13
C ALA A 205 -9.58 -13.68 -5.56
N SER A 206 -10.50 -14.65 -5.52
CA SER A 206 -10.20 -16.01 -5.07
C SER A 206 -9.17 -16.71 -5.98
N GLN A 207 -9.30 -16.53 -7.29
CA GLN A 207 -8.39 -17.11 -8.28
C GLN A 207 -6.99 -16.50 -8.22
N ALA A 208 -6.86 -15.18 -8.05
CA ALA A 208 -5.56 -14.54 -7.83
C ALA A 208 -4.86 -15.06 -6.57
N ALA A 209 -5.59 -15.19 -5.46
CA ALA A 209 -5.06 -15.81 -4.23
C ALA A 209 -4.69 -17.29 -4.44
N ALA A 210 -5.41 -18.01 -5.29
CA ALA A 210 -5.09 -19.39 -5.63
C ALA A 210 -3.77 -19.52 -6.41
N VAL A 211 -3.43 -18.57 -7.29
CA VAL A 211 -2.13 -18.55 -8.01
C VAL A 211 -0.98 -18.56 -7.02
N GLU A 212 -1.02 -17.68 -6.01
CA GLU A 212 0.03 -17.60 -4.99
C GLU A 212 0.11 -18.89 -4.16
N ARG A 213 -1.04 -19.41 -3.72
CA ARG A 213 -1.12 -20.66 -2.95
C ARG A 213 -0.54 -21.84 -3.74
N VAL A 214 -0.91 -21.99 -5.01
CA VAL A 214 -0.40 -23.05 -5.90
C VAL A 214 1.11 -22.87 -6.14
N GLY A 215 1.57 -21.64 -6.35
CA GLY A 215 2.98 -21.32 -6.48
C GLY A 215 3.79 -21.76 -5.26
N ARG A 216 3.34 -21.41 -4.05
CA ARG A 216 3.97 -21.86 -2.80
C ARG A 216 3.98 -23.39 -2.67
N GLN A 217 2.85 -24.05 -2.94
CA GLN A 217 2.73 -25.51 -2.84
C GLN A 217 3.64 -26.25 -3.83
N ASN A 218 3.81 -25.71 -5.03
CA ASN A 218 4.62 -26.32 -6.08
C ASN A 218 6.05 -25.73 -6.19
N GLN A 219 6.51 -24.99 -5.15
CA GLN A 219 7.83 -24.34 -5.16
C GLN A 219 8.09 -23.52 -6.43
N TRP A 220 7.02 -22.92 -6.97
CA TRP A 220 7.02 -22.05 -8.14
C TRP A 220 7.61 -22.67 -9.42
N GLN A 221 7.57 -24.00 -9.58
CA GLN A 221 8.11 -24.60 -10.80
C GLN A 221 7.35 -24.12 -12.06
N PRO A 222 8.04 -23.98 -13.21
CA PRO A 222 7.48 -23.51 -14.48
C PRO A 222 6.65 -24.61 -15.18
N VAL A 223 5.58 -25.05 -14.55
CA VAL A 223 4.65 -26.04 -15.12
C VAL A 223 3.56 -25.30 -15.88
N ARG A 224 3.43 -25.62 -17.18
CA ARG A 224 2.69 -24.82 -18.17
C ARG A 224 1.32 -24.37 -17.69
N ASP A 225 0.45 -25.28 -17.27
CA ASP A 225 -0.96 -24.98 -17.00
C ASP A 225 -1.31 -25.11 -15.49
N LEU A 226 -0.30 -25.03 -14.63
CA LEU A 226 -0.46 -25.32 -13.19
C LEU A 226 -1.22 -24.24 -12.42
N TYR A 227 -0.96 -22.97 -12.73
CA TYR A 227 -1.37 -21.84 -11.91
C TYR A 227 -2.86 -21.48 -12.05
N GLY A 228 -3.59 -22.14 -12.95
CA GLY A 228 -5.00 -21.88 -13.21
C GLY A 228 -5.27 -20.53 -13.88
N PRO A 229 -6.52 -20.25 -14.24
CA PRO A 229 -6.91 -18.95 -14.81
C PRO A 229 -7.23 -17.92 -13.73
N VAL A 230 -7.19 -16.64 -14.09
CA VAL A 230 -7.77 -15.52 -13.34
C VAL A 230 -8.89 -14.91 -14.19
N GLY A 231 -10.13 -15.14 -13.79
CA GLY A 231 -11.33 -14.88 -14.57
C GLY A 231 -11.25 -15.54 -15.94
N PRO A 232 -11.43 -14.78 -17.05
CA PRO A 232 -11.31 -15.30 -18.41
C PRO A 232 -9.85 -15.42 -18.90
N VAL A 233 -8.86 -15.03 -18.09
CA VAL A 233 -7.44 -14.97 -18.48
C VAL A 233 -6.73 -16.26 -18.11
N ALA A 234 -6.18 -16.96 -19.10
CA ALA A 234 -5.38 -18.16 -18.88
C ALA A 234 -3.93 -17.81 -18.55
N ILE A 235 -3.33 -18.48 -17.55
CA ILE A 235 -1.93 -18.29 -17.17
C ILE A 235 -1.11 -19.47 -17.68
N LYS A 236 0.01 -19.17 -18.37
CA LYS A 236 0.97 -20.17 -18.83
C LYS A 236 2.37 -19.91 -18.33
N ALA A 237 2.92 -20.83 -17.54
CA ALA A 237 4.27 -20.69 -16.99
C ALA A 237 5.33 -21.41 -17.83
N TYR A 238 6.47 -20.74 -18.01
CA TYR A 238 7.65 -21.22 -18.73
C TYR A 238 8.91 -20.93 -17.89
N LYS A 239 10.04 -21.57 -18.23
CA LYS A 239 11.30 -21.41 -17.48
C LYS A 239 11.80 -19.96 -17.35
N GLY A 240 11.48 -19.11 -18.32
CA GLY A 240 11.96 -17.72 -18.38
C GLY A 240 10.87 -16.64 -18.29
N LYS A 241 9.59 -17.04 -18.21
CA LYS A 241 8.45 -16.11 -18.24
C LYS A 241 7.13 -16.77 -17.87
N VAL A 242 6.16 -15.95 -17.51
CA VAL A 242 4.76 -16.33 -17.45
C VAL A 242 3.97 -15.50 -18.46
N GLU A 243 3.14 -16.16 -19.24
CA GLU A 243 2.23 -15.54 -20.21
C GLU A 243 0.82 -15.50 -19.61
N PHE A 244 0.22 -14.32 -19.56
CA PHE A 244 -1.20 -14.11 -19.32
C PHE A 244 -1.88 -13.96 -20.68
N LEU A 245 -2.74 -14.92 -21.01
CA LEU A 245 -3.48 -14.97 -22.26
C LEU A 245 -4.85 -14.32 -22.06
N VAL A 246 -4.92 -13.03 -22.38
CA VAL A 246 -6.11 -12.21 -22.21
C VAL A 246 -6.98 -12.31 -23.47
N PRO A 247 -8.24 -12.78 -23.38
CA PRO A 247 -9.12 -12.82 -24.55
C PRO A 247 -9.28 -11.44 -25.20
N GLN A 248 -9.35 -11.38 -26.52
CA GLN A 248 -9.34 -10.12 -27.26
C GLN A 248 -10.43 -9.14 -26.82
N ALA A 249 -11.64 -9.62 -26.52
CA ALA A 249 -12.74 -8.79 -26.02
C ALA A 249 -12.40 -8.15 -24.66
N THR A 250 -11.81 -8.91 -23.74
CA THR A 250 -11.32 -8.40 -22.45
C THR A 250 -10.17 -7.42 -22.65
N ALA A 251 -9.23 -7.73 -23.54
CA ALA A 251 -8.08 -6.86 -23.82
C ALA A 251 -8.50 -5.48 -24.37
N GLN A 252 -9.56 -5.41 -25.17
CA GLN A 252 -10.12 -4.13 -25.64
C GLN A 252 -10.67 -3.29 -24.48
N ARG A 253 -11.42 -3.92 -23.56
CA ARG A 253 -11.96 -3.25 -22.36
C ARG A 253 -10.84 -2.77 -21.43
N LEU A 254 -9.83 -3.61 -21.22
CA LEU A 254 -8.61 -3.23 -20.49
C LEU A 254 -7.94 -2.01 -21.11
N ASN A 255 -7.77 -1.99 -22.44
CA ASN A 255 -7.13 -0.87 -23.11
C ASN A 255 -7.90 0.44 -22.91
N VAL A 256 -9.24 0.40 -22.98
CA VAL A 256 -10.08 1.58 -22.69
C VAL A 256 -9.86 2.06 -21.25
N PHE A 257 -9.98 1.15 -20.27
CA PHE A 257 -9.78 1.45 -18.86
C PHE A 257 -8.39 2.07 -18.59
N LEU A 258 -7.32 1.41 -19.06
CA LEU A 258 -5.95 1.86 -18.85
C LEU A 258 -5.69 3.21 -19.55
N SER A 259 -6.27 3.44 -20.74
CA SER A 259 -6.13 4.71 -21.44
C SER A 259 -6.84 5.89 -20.75
N GLN A 260 -7.84 5.61 -19.92
CA GLN A 260 -8.59 6.62 -19.18
C GLN A 260 -7.95 6.94 -17.83
N HIS A 261 -7.32 5.96 -17.18
CA HIS A 261 -6.94 6.06 -15.78
C HIS A 261 -5.43 5.95 -15.52
N ALA A 262 -4.64 5.29 -16.36
CA ALA A 262 -3.21 5.09 -16.06
C ALA A 262 -2.38 6.35 -16.34
N THR A 263 -1.68 6.85 -15.31
CA THR A 263 -0.89 8.08 -15.36
C THR A 263 0.22 8.02 -16.41
N THR A 264 0.79 6.83 -16.60
CA THR A 264 1.96 6.58 -17.45
C THR A 264 1.62 6.27 -18.91
N LEU A 265 0.36 5.90 -19.21
CA LEU A 265 -0.10 5.57 -20.56
C LEU A 265 -0.94 6.68 -21.20
N VAL A 266 -1.53 7.57 -20.40
CA VAL A 266 -2.18 8.77 -20.91
C VAL A 266 -1.10 9.64 -21.55
N ARG A 267 -1.09 9.71 -22.90
CA ARG A 267 -0.36 10.77 -23.61
C ARG A 267 -0.89 12.10 -23.10
N LYS A 268 -0.10 12.81 -22.29
CA LYS A 268 -0.30 14.24 -22.08
C LYS A 268 -0.16 14.90 -23.46
N VAL A 269 -1.29 15.26 -24.07
CA VAL A 269 -1.29 16.17 -25.21
C VAL A 269 -0.85 17.51 -24.64
N ALA A 270 0.42 17.85 -24.86
CA ALA A 270 0.95 19.19 -24.64
C ALA A 270 0.60 20.08 -25.83
#